data_AF-A0A2E6C5L6-F1
#
_entry.id   AF-A0A2E6C5L6-F1
#
_cell.length_a   1.000
_cell.length_b   1.000
_cell.length_c   1.000
_cell.angle_alpha   90.00
_cell.angle_beta   90.00
_cell.angle_gamma   90.00
#
_symmetry.space_group_name_H-M   'P 1'
#
loop_
_entity.id
_entity.type
_entity.pdbx_description
1 polymer ?
#
loop_
_entity_poly.entity_id
_entity_poly.type
_entity_poly.pdbx_seq_one_letter_code
_entity_poly.pdbx_strand_id
1 'polypeptide(L)' 'MLDTEKMMKFEWIGQTLASLCWIISVFVYGYANGDTLDLSTGDWLQLAAASSWMLSNIASVISTN' A
#
# COMPACT_ATOMS: atom_id res chain seq x y z
N MET A 1 -19.77 -7.81 7.42
CA MET A 1 -19.77 -8.97 6.50
C MET A 1 -18.70 -8.69 5.46
N LEU A 2 -17.83 -9.63 5.12
CA LEU A 2 -16.80 -9.40 4.09
C LEU A 2 -17.45 -9.42 2.71
N ASP A 3 -17.17 -8.39 1.91
CA ASP A 3 -17.68 -8.26 0.55
C ASP A 3 -16.76 -8.94 -0.44
N THR A 4 -16.91 -10.26 -0.54
CA THR A 4 -16.13 -11.11 -1.43
C THR A 4 -16.32 -10.77 -2.91
N GLU A 5 -17.47 -10.20 -3.31
CA GLU A 5 -17.69 -9.75 -4.69
C GLU A 5 -16.81 -8.54 -5.01
N LYS A 6 -16.67 -7.60 -4.07
CA LYS A 6 -15.81 -6.44 -4.21
C LYS A 6 -14.32 -6.80 -4.22
N MET A 7 -13.90 -7.80 -3.44
CA MET A 7 -12.51 -8.30 -3.44
C MET A 7 -12.09 -8.90 -4.80
N MET A 8 -13.03 -9.46 -5.55
CA MET A 8 -12.80 -10.04 -6.88
C MET A 8 -12.80 -8.99 -8.00
N LYS A 9 -13.13 -7.73 -7.71
CA LYS A 9 -13.08 -6.66 -8.71
C LYS A 9 -11.63 -6.33 -9.03
N PHE A 10 -11.33 -6.31 -10.33
CA PHE A 10 -10.01 -5.95 -10.84
C PHE A 10 -9.54 -4.58 -10.31
N GLU A 11 -10.46 -3.65 -10.12
CA GLU A 11 -10.19 -2.35 -9.50
C GLU A 11 -9.64 -2.50 -8.08
N TRP A 12 -10.28 -3.27 -7.21
CA TRP A 12 -9.84 -3.45 -5.82
C TRP A 12 -8.48 -4.15 -5.74
N ILE A 13 -8.28 -5.18 -6.57
CA ILE A 13 -7.01 -5.91 -6.67
C ILE A 13 -5.91 -4.97 -7.17
N GLY A 14 -6.19 -4.17 -8.21
CA GLY A 14 -5.26 -3.20 -8.77
C GLY A 14 -4.83 -2.13 -7.75
N GLN A 15 -5.77 -1.62 -6.96
CA GLN A 15 -5.49 -0.64 -5.88
C GLN A 15 -4.63 -1.27 -4.77
N THR A 16 -4.89 -2.52 -4.40
CA THR A 16 -4.06 -3.27 -3.44
C THR A 16 -2.64 -3.48 -3.99
N LEU A 17 -2.52 -3.93 -5.23
CA LEU A 17 -1.21 -4.16 -5.86
C LEU A 17 -0.44 -2.85 -6.04
N ALA A 18 -1.11 -1.76 -6.43
CA ALA A 18 -0.48 -0.45 -6.59
C ALA A 18 0.08 0.07 -5.27
N SER A 19 -0.71 0.04 -4.20
CA SER A 19 -0.25 0.46 -2.86
C SER A 19 0.89 -0.42 -2.35
N LEU A 20 0.83 -1.74 -2.56
CA LEU A 20 1.90 -2.68 -2.21
C LEU A 20 3.19 -2.39 -2.98
N CYS A 21 3.11 -2.21 -4.30
CA CYS A 21 4.27 -1.85 -5.13
C CYS A 21 4.91 -0.55 -4.68
N TRP A 22 4.09 0.43 -4.27
CA TRP A 22 4.59 1.70 -3.75
C TRP A 22 5.36 1.52 -2.44
N ILE A 23 4.79 0.78 -1.49
CA ILE A 23 5.43 0.44 -0.21
C ILE A 23 6.78 -0.24 -0.46
N ILE A 24 6.80 -1.27 -1.32
CA ILE A 24 8.02 -2.02 -1.66
C ILE A 24 9.06 -1.08 -2.29
N SER A 25 8.66 -0.19 -3.19
CA SER A 25 9.59 0.74 -3.85
C SER A 25 10.32 1.66 -2.86
N VAL A 26 9.64 2.12 -1.80
CA VAL A 26 10.27 2.96 -0.76
C VAL A 26 11.41 2.21 -0.08
N PHE A 27 11.23 0.91 0.21
CA PHE A 27 12.29 0.09 0.78
C PHE A 27 13.40 -0.22 -0.24
N VAL A 28 13.05 -0.53 -1.49
CA VAL A 28 14.04 -0.79 -2.55
C VAL A 28 14.94 0.42 -2.77
N TYR A 29 14.37 1.63 -2.85
CA TYR A 29 15.16 2.86 -2.98
C TYR A 29 15.90 3.21 -1.69
N GLY A 30 15.31 2.93 -0.52
CA GLY A 30 15.98 3.16 0.77
C GLY A 30 17.24 2.30 0.98
N TYR A 31 17.31 1.12 0.36
CA TYR A 31 18.52 0.28 0.36
C TYR A 31 19.43 0.49 -0.87
N ALA A 32 19.08 1.37 -1.81
CA ALA A 32 19.84 1.53 -3.06
C ALA A 32 21.25 2.10 -2.83
N ASN A 33 21.49 2.76 -1.70
CA ASN A 33 22.76 3.43 -1.38
C ASN A 33 23.67 2.61 -0.44
N GLY A 34 23.29 1.39 -0.04
CA GLY A 34 24.09 0.51 0.81
C GLY A 34 23.28 -0.49 1.62
N ASP A 35 23.93 -1.17 2.56
CA ASP A 35 23.28 -2.20 3.41
C ASP A 35 22.39 -1.61 4.52
N THR A 36 22.35 -0.28 4.66
CA THR A 36 21.53 0.45 5.63
C THR A 36 20.34 1.10 4.95
N LEU A 37 19.17 1.02 5.57
CA LEU A 37 17.96 1.72 5.14
C LEU A 37 18.11 3.22 5.36
N ASP A 38 18.36 3.98 4.30
CA ASP A 38 18.43 5.45 4.31
C ASP A 38 17.14 6.03 3.70
N LEU A 39 16.32 6.65 4.54
CA LEU A 39 15.01 7.18 4.16
C LEU A 39 14.92 8.65 4.57
N SER A 40 14.58 9.51 3.61
CA SER A 40 14.25 10.91 3.87
C SER A 40 12.89 11.04 4.55
N THR A 41 12.63 12.18 5.19
CA THR A 41 11.30 12.55 5.72
C THR A 41 10.21 12.40 4.66
N GLY A 42 10.52 12.68 3.39
CA GLY A 42 9.59 12.51 2.28
C GLY A 42 9.23 11.04 2.00
N ASP A 43 10.19 10.13 2.14
CA ASP A 43 9.98 8.70 1.92
C ASP A 43 9.14 8.08 3.03
N TRP A 44 9.36 8.53 4.28
CA TRP A 44 8.49 8.17 5.41
C TRP A 44 7.04 8.63 5.19
N LEU A 45 6.84 9.83 4.66
CA LEU A 45 5.51 10.33 4.34
C LEU A 45 4.85 9.52 3.21
N GLN A 46 5.61 9.16 2.18
CA GLN A 46 5.12 8.29 1.11
C GLN A 46 4.75 6.90 1.61
N LEU A 47 5.57 6.31 2.48
CA LEU A 47 5.28 5.02 3.11
C LEU A 47 3.99 5.08 3.93
N ALA A 48 3.81 6.15 4.72
CA ALA A 48 2.59 6.36 5.50
C ALA A 48 1.35 6.55 4.60
N ALA A 49 1.48 7.30 3.50
CA ALA A 49 0.40 7.52 2.54
C ALA A 49 0.00 6.21 1.84
N ALA A 50 0.98 5.45 1.32
CA ALA A 50 0.74 4.17 0.65
C ALA A 50 0.14 3.13 1.62
N SER A 51 0.59 3.11 2.87
CA SER A 51 0.02 2.25 3.93
C SER A 51 -1.43 2.63 4.26
N SER A 52 -1.72 3.93 4.33
CA SER A 52 -3.08 4.44 4.55
C SER A 52 -4.01 4.10 3.39
N TRP A 53 -3.50 4.15 2.16
CA TRP A 53 -4.24 3.70 0.97
C TRP A 53 -4.56 2.21 1.05
N MET A 54 -3.58 1.37 1.40
CA MET A 54 -3.83 -0.06 1.58
C MET A 54 -4.88 -0.33 2.67
N LEU A 55 -4.81 0.39 3.80
CA LEU A 55 -5.79 0.28 4.87
C LEU A 55 -7.19 0.72 4.43
N SER A 56 -7.30 1.83 3.69
CA SER A 56 -8.56 2.31 3.10
C SER A 56 -9.15 1.27 2.14
N ASN A 57 -8.31 0.66 1.30
CA ASN A 57 -8.74 -0.37 0.37
C ASN A 57 -9.26 -1.62 1.12
N ILE A 58 -8.57 -2.07 2.18
CA ILE A 58 -9.04 -3.15 3.06
C ILE A 58 -10.34 -2.77 3.78
N ALA A 59 -10.44 -1.55 4.31
CA ALA A 59 -11.66 -1.08 4.97
C ALA A 59 -12.86 -1.07 4.01
N SER A 60 -12.63 -0.80 2.73
CA SER A 60 -13.68 -0.79 1.71
C SER A 60 -14.37 -2.14 1.49
N VAL A 61 -13.74 -3.27 1.85
CA VAL A 61 -14.33 -4.63 1.76
C VAL A 61 -14.86 -5.15 3.09
N ILE A 62 -14.52 -4.49 4.20
CA ILE A 62 -15.04 -4.78 5.54
C ILE A 62 -16.35 -3.99 5.79
N SER A 63 -16.44 -2.78 5.22
CA SER A 63 -17.58 -1.89 5.34
C SER A 63 -18.61 -2.14 4.24
N THR A 64 -19.39 -3.21 4.40
CA THR A 64 -20.62 -3.45 3.61
C THR A 64 -21.80 -3.47 4.57
N ASN A 65 -22.58 -2.38 4.55
CA ASN A 65 -24.02 -2.42 4.82
C ASN A 65 -24.72 -2.70 3.49
#